data_AF-A0A959LIH3-F1
#
_entry.id   AF-A0A959LIH3-F1
#
_cell.length_a   1.000
_cell.length_b   1.000
_cell.length_c   1.000
_cell.angle_alpha   90.00
_cell.angle_beta   90.00
_cell.angle_gamma   90.00
#
_symmetry.space_group_name_H-M   'P 1'
#
loop_
_entity.id
_entity.type
_entity.pdbx_description
1 polymer ?
#
loop_
_entity_poly.entity_id
_entity_poly.type
_entity_poly.pdbx_seq_one_letter_code
_entity_poly.pdbx_strand_id
1 'polypeptide(L)'
;MVHILNGDALRERFPATLAGRQIVARECLVDGDVEGNTLEQVGRSREEFLLAVYGVPVQEYQEHSLAELKKIQAIPNGEEIALWFEDDLFCQVNLWFVCWLLDESGRDHSLYLVRPPAGSRFSFAHADETTLAACFEARMPISPAMRSAFAAMWKAYQYEDRIAMHRLATGPLQDVDFLLPVIDAEVSRYRDESGWSPMELIVKHIILQNPEGDFPAHFEAFSKAHPIYGLGDLQFKRVWEEVNERM
;
A
#
# COMPACT_ATOMS: atom_id res chain seq x y z
N MET A 1 -21.18 0.64 -9.53
CA MET A 1 -19.79 0.16 -9.36
C MET A 1 -18.87 1.33 -9.04
N VAL A 2 -17.96 1.12 -8.10
CA VAL A 2 -16.91 2.05 -7.69
C VAL A 2 -15.53 1.39 -7.92
N HIS A 3 -14.58 2.12 -8.47
CA HIS A 3 -13.18 1.72 -8.56
C HIS A 3 -12.37 2.49 -7.53
N ILE A 4 -11.71 1.80 -6.62
CA ILE A 4 -10.74 2.39 -5.68
C ILE A 4 -9.34 2.13 -6.25
N LEU A 5 -8.65 3.20 -6.60
CA LEU A 5 -7.31 3.17 -7.20
C LEU A 5 -6.26 3.52 -6.16
N ASN A 6 -5.12 2.83 -6.16
CA ASN A 6 -3.99 3.18 -5.31
C ASN A 6 -3.07 4.19 -6.02
N GLY A 7 -3.28 5.48 -5.75
CA GLY A 7 -2.48 6.57 -6.32
C GLY A 7 -2.91 7.06 -7.71
N ASP A 8 -2.39 8.23 -8.08
CA ASP A 8 -2.78 8.93 -9.32
C ASP A 8 -2.14 8.38 -10.59
N ALA A 9 -1.01 7.67 -10.47
CA ALA A 9 -0.34 7.04 -11.62
C ALA A 9 -1.27 6.03 -12.34
N LEU A 10 -2.06 5.27 -11.57
CA LEU A 10 -3.07 4.38 -12.15
C LEU A 10 -4.29 5.17 -12.64
N ARG A 11 -4.73 6.21 -11.91
CA ARG A 11 -5.86 7.07 -12.31
C ARG A 11 -5.66 7.67 -13.70
N GLU A 12 -4.46 8.19 -13.98
CA GLU A 12 -4.14 8.85 -15.25
C GLU A 12 -4.20 7.92 -16.47
N ARG A 13 -4.10 6.61 -16.24
CA ARG A 13 -4.10 5.58 -17.28
C ARG A 13 -5.35 4.72 -17.25
N PHE A 14 -6.29 5.04 -16.37
CA PHE A 14 -7.47 4.21 -16.15
C PHE A 14 -8.32 4.16 -17.43
N PRO A 15 -8.72 2.97 -17.91
CA PRO A 15 -9.42 2.86 -19.20
C PRO A 15 -10.74 3.63 -19.18
N ALA A 16 -10.94 4.51 -20.15
CA ALA A 16 -12.21 5.24 -20.31
C ALA A 16 -13.40 4.31 -20.61
N THR A 17 -13.12 3.09 -21.07
CA THR A 17 -14.11 2.03 -21.33
C THR A 17 -14.64 1.38 -20.06
N LEU A 18 -13.93 1.46 -18.93
CA LEU A 18 -14.39 0.95 -17.65
C LEU A 18 -15.29 1.97 -16.97
N ALA A 19 -16.60 1.74 -17.08
CA ALA A 19 -17.61 2.60 -16.47
C ALA A 19 -17.66 2.43 -14.95
N GLY A 20 -17.74 3.53 -14.22
CA GLY A 20 -17.85 3.52 -12.77
C GLY A 20 -17.31 4.80 -12.16
N ARG A 21 -17.64 5.02 -10.89
CA ARG A 21 -17.07 6.14 -10.14
C ARG A 21 -15.67 5.76 -9.66
N GLN A 22 -14.70 6.65 -9.84
CA GLN A 22 -13.35 6.47 -9.28
C GLN A 22 -13.22 7.16 -7.92
N ILE A 23 -12.47 6.53 -7.02
CA ILE A 23 -11.93 7.11 -5.79
C ILE A 23 -10.45 6.74 -5.77
N VAL A 24 -9.58 7.66 -5.40
CA VAL A 24 -8.14 7.40 -5.33
C VAL A 24 -7.68 7.44 -3.88
N ALA A 25 -7.13 6.33 -3.40
CA ALA A 25 -6.40 6.25 -2.14
C ALA A 25 -5.02 6.88 -2.34
N ARG A 26 -4.86 8.13 -1.87
CA ARG A 26 -3.60 8.90 -1.90
C ARG A 26 -2.91 8.83 -0.56
N GLU A 27 -2.40 7.65 -0.26
CA GLU A 27 -1.78 7.38 1.03
C GLU A 27 -0.48 6.63 0.85
N CYS A 28 0.43 6.84 1.81
CA CYS A 28 1.69 6.12 1.94
C CYS A 28 1.79 5.52 3.33
N LEU A 29 0.75 4.77 3.74
CA LEU A 29 0.60 4.25 5.11
C LEU A 29 1.68 3.26 5.49
N VAL A 30 2.44 2.77 4.51
CA VAL A 30 3.63 1.97 4.75
C VAL A 30 4.70 2.76 5.52
N ASP A 31 4.67 4.09 5.50
CA ASP A 31 5.68 4.94 6.12
C ASP A 31 5.07 5.95 7.07
N GLY A 32 5.71 6.10 8.24
CA GLY A 32 5.26 6.98 9.31
C GLY A 32 4.20 6.37 10.22
N ASP A 33 3.75 7.20 11.15
CA ASP A 33 2.76 6.81 12.14
C ASP A 33 1.37 6.65 11.52
N VAL A 34 0.65 5.63 11.97
CA VAL A 34 -0.71 5.28 11.55
C VAL A 34 -1.64 5.10 12.75
N GLU A 35 -1.28 5.66 13.91
CA GLU A 35 -2.06 5.61 15.14
C GLU A 35 -3.50 6.11 14.97
N GLY A 36 -4.44 5.37 15.55
CA GLY A 36 -5.85 5.75 15.57
C GLY A 36 -6.80 4.57 15.40
N ASN A 37 -7.99 4.72 15.99
CA ASN A 37 -9.08 3.76 15.90
C ASN A 37 -10.26 4.25 15.06
N THR A 38 -10.21 5.48 14.53
CA THR A 38 -11.18 6.02 13.57
C THR A 38 -10.45 6.72 12.43
N LEU A 39 -11.12 6.95 11.29
CA LEU A 39 -10.54 7.67 10.16
C LEU A 39 -10.04 9.06 10.58
N GLU A 40 -10.74 9.75 11.49
CA GLU A 40 -10.35 11.07 11.99
C GLU A 40 -9.13 11.02 12.92
N GLN A 41 -8.88 9.90 13.61
CA GLN A 41 -7.69 9.73 14.43
C GLN A 41 -6.49 9.41 13.55
N VAL A 42 -6.62 8.44 12.65
CA VAL A 42 -5.59 8.09 11.67
C VAL A 42 -5.24 9.32 10.83
N GLY A 43 -6.24 10.03 10.30
CA GLY A 43 -6.04 11.24 9.50
C GLY A 43 -5.24 12.33 10.24
N ARG A 44 -5.44 12.50 11.56
CA ARG A 44 -4.65 13.46 12.35
C ARG A 44 -3.19 13.01 12.51
N SER A 45 -2.95 11.73 12.81
CA SER A 45 -1.59 11.17 12.85
C SER A 45 -0.87 11.35 11.50
N ARG A 46 -1.59 11.13 10.39
CA ARG A 46 -1.07 11.35 9.03
C ARG A 46 -0.79 12.83 8.73
N GLU A 47 -1.68 13.75 9.10
CA GLU A 47 -1.45 15.20 8.95
C GLU A 47 -0.15 15.64 9.64
N GLU A 48 0.06 15.21 10.88
CA GLU A 48 1.25 15.53 11.67
C GLU A 48 2.52 14.95 11.04
N PHE A 49 2.49 13.66 10.67
CA PHE A 49 3.63 12.98 10.05
C PHE A 49 4.00 13.58 8.69
N LEU A 50 3.03 13.75 7.78
CA LEU A 50 3.29 14.23 6.43
C LEU A 50 3.78 15.69 6.42
N LEU A 51 3.27 16.53 7.33
CA LEU A 51 3.78 17.88 7.52
C LEU A 51 5.23 17.85 8.03
N ALA A 52 5.51 17.07 9.07
CA ALA A 52 6.83 17.05 9.71
C ALA A 52 7.91 16.45 8.80
N VAL A 53 7.59 15.39 8.05
CA VAL A 53 8.56 14.61 7.28
C VAL A 53 8.64 15.04 5.83
N TYR A 54 7.50 15.38 5.22
CA TYR A 54 7.43 15.71 3.78
C TYR A 54 7.05 17.16 3.51
N GLY A 55 6.75 17.96 4.53
CA GLY A 55 6.34 19.34 4.37
C GLY A 55 4.97 19.51 3.71
N VAL A 56 4.14 18.46 3.68
CA VAL A 56 2.79 18.52 3.08
C VAL A 56 1.89 19.38 3.97
N PRO A 57 1.32 20.49 3.46
CA PRO A 57 0.40 21.31 4.23
C PRO A 57 -0.83 20.52 4.68
N VAL A 58 -1.28 20.73 5.92
CA VAL A 58 -2.48 20.07 6.48
C VAL A 58 -3.70 20.25 5.58
N GLN A 59 -3.91 21.45 5.04
CA GLN A 59 -5.03 21.73 4.13
C GLN A 59 -4.93 20.89 2.84
N GLU A 60 -3.73 20.75 2.27
CA GLU A 60 -3.51 19.95 1.06
C GLU A 60 -3.87 18.48 1.32
N TYR A 61 -3.40 17.91 2.43
CA TYR A 61 -3.75 16.54 2.83
C TYR A 61 -5.26 16.37 3.02
N GLN A 62 -5.91 17.31 3.71
CA GLN A 62 -7.35 17.25 3.96
C GLN A 62 -8.18 17.27 2.67
N GLU A 63 -7.82 18.13 1.73
CA GLU A 63 -8.54 18.33 0.47
C GLU A 63 -8.31 17.17 -0.51
N HIS A 64 -7.10 16.61 -0.57
CA HIS A 64 -6.71 15.64 -1.61
C HIS A 64 -6.71 14.18 -1.16
N SER A 65 -6.38 13.90 0.11
CA SER A 65 -6.27 12.54 0.65
C SER A 65 -7.46 12.23 1.57
N LEU A 66 -7.63 12.96 2.66
CA LEU A 66 -8.67 12.66 3.66
C LEU A 66 -10.09 12.74 3.06
N ALA A 67 -10.33 13.70 2.16
CA ALA A 67 -11.61 13.81 1.46
C ALA A 67 -11.96 12.57 0.62
N GLU A 68 -10.97 11.88 0.03
CA GLU A 68 -11.19 10.66 -0.73
C GLU A 68 -11.43 9.46 0.17
N LEU A 69 -10.69 9.36 1.28
CA LEU A 69 -10.90 8.32 2.29
C LEU A 69 -12.32 8.41 2.87
N LYS A 70 -12.85 9.62 3.10
CA LYS A 70 -14.25 9.83 3.49
C LYS A 70 -15.23 9.36 2.43
N LYS A 71 -14.90 9.50 1.13
CA LYS A 71 -15.74 8.96 0.04
C LYS A 71 -15.81 7.44 0.05
N ILE A 72 -14.78 6.74 0.54
CA ILE A 72 -14.76 5.28 0.69
C ILE A 72 -15.79 4.85 1.75
N GLN A 73 -15.75 5.42 2.95
CA GLN A 73 -16.75 5.14 3.99
C GLN A 73 -18.17 5.54 3.57
N ALA A 74 -18.30 6.53 2.69
CA ALA A 74 -19.57 7.01 2.17
C ALA A 74 -20.11 6.19 0.98
N ILE A 75 -19.43 5.13 0.50
CA ILE A 75 -19.95 4.29 -0.60
C ILE A 75 -21.29 3.64 -0.21
N PRO A 76 -22.38 3.86 -0.97
CA PRO A 76 -23.70 3.32 -0.65
C PRO A 76 -23.72 1.80 -0.47
N ASN A 77 -24.67 1.31 0.34
CA ASN A 77 -24.90 -0.11 0.52
C ASN A 77 -25.30 -0.79 -0.80
N GLY A 78 -24.80 -2.00 -1.05
CA GLY A 78 -25.09 -2.79 -2.24
C GLY A 78 -24.26 -2.46 -3.48
N GLU A 79 -23.34 -1.50 -3.40
CA GLU A 79 -22.40 -1.22 -4.51
C GLU A 79 -21.39 -2.34 -4.71
N GLU A 80 -21.03 -2.58 -5.98
CA GLU A 80 -19.86 -3.36 -6.35
C GLU A 80 -18.62 -2.46 -6.32
N ILE A 81 -17.54 -2.95 -5.71
CA ILE A 81 -16.29 -2.20 -5.54
C ILE A 81 -15.13 -3.02 -6.10
N ALA A 82 -14.39 -2.42 -7.04
CA ALA A 82 -13.14 -2.95 -7.55
C ALA A 82 -11.96 -2.23 -6.87
N LEU A 83 -11.15 -2.99 -6.13
CA LEU A 83 -9.97 -2.54 -5.42
C LEU A 83 -8.76 -2.80 -6.32
N TRP A 84 -8.12 -1.75 -6.82
CA TRP A 84 -6.96 -1.86 -7.71
C TRP A 84 -5.67 -1.68 -6.93
N PHE A 85 -5.04 -2.81 -6.58
CA PHE A 85 -3.84 -2.86 -5.75
C PHE A 85 -2.86 -3.90 -6.27
N GLU A 86 -1.58 -3.58 -6.17
CA GLU A 86 -0.47 -4.44 -6.58
C GLU A 86 -0.04 -5.35 -5.41
N ASP A 87 0.81 -6.33 -5.69
CA ASP A 87 1.19 -7.38 -4.74
C ASP A 87 2.40 -6.98 -3.85
N ASP A 88 2.84 -5.72 -3.88
CA ASP A 88 3.92 -5.21 -3.03
C ASP A 88 3.41 -4.68 -1.68
N LEU A 89 4.33 -4.51 -0.74
CA LEU A 89 4.07 -4.04 0.61
C LEU A 89 3.39 -2.67 0.67
N PHE A 90 3.85 -1.69 -0.13
CA PHE A 90 3.25 -0.36 -0.17
C PHE A 90 1.75 -0.44 -0.51
N CYS A 91 1.42 -1.17 -1.57
CA CYS A 91 0.05 -1.37 -2.01
C CYS A 91 -0.78 -2.14 -0.98
N GLN A 92 -0.21 -3.17 -0.36
CA GLN A 92 -0.95 -4.01 0.58
C GLN A 92 -1.32 -3.28 1.87
N VAL A 93 -0.44 -2.44 2.41
CA VAL A 93 -0.80 -1.63 3.60
C VAL A 93 -2.00 -0.71 3.30
N ASN A 94 -2.00 -0.08 2.12
CA ASN A 94 -3.15 0.74 1.69
C ASN A 94 -4.42 -0.11 1.45
N LEU A 95 -4.31 -1.32 0.89
CA LEU A 95 -5.45 -2.23 0.70
C LEU A 95 -6.06 -2.62 2.04
N TRP A 96 -5.25 -2.98 3.04
CA TRP A 96 -5.73 -3.37 4.36
C TRP A 96 -6.50 -2.22 5.02
N PHE A 97 -5.97 -1.00 4.92
CA PHE A 97 -6.65 0.19 5.42
C PHE A 97 -7.98 0.47 4.71
N VAL A 98 -8.03 0.37 3.38
CA VAL A 98 -9.27 0.54 2.62
C VAL A 98 -10.31 -0.51 3.00
N CYS A 99 -9.90 -1.78 3.16
CA CYS A 99 -10.79 -2.84 3.65
C CYS A 99 -11.30 -2.54 5.06
N TRP A 100 -10.46 -2.00 5.95
CA TRP A 100 -10.88 -1.56 7.28
C TRP A 100 -11.90 -0.40 7.22
N LEU A 101 -11.69 0.62 6.38
CA LEU A 101 -12.68 1.70 6.20
C LEU A 101 -14.03 1.19 5.67
N LEU A 102 -13.99 0.25 4.73
CA LEU A 102 -15.20 -0.38 4.21
C LEU A 102 -15.89 -1.17 5.31
N ASP A 103 -15.17 -1.98 6.10
CA ASP A 103 -15.71 -2.74 7.24
C ASP A 103 -16.38 -1.82 8.27
N GLU A 104 -15.69 -0.76 8.71
CA GLU A 104 -16.19 0.24 9.65
C GLU A 104 -17.44 0.98 9.16
N SER A 105 -17.65 1.08 7.85
CA SER A 105 -18.86 1.72 7.31
C SER A 105 -20.15 0.96 7.67
N GLY A 106 -20.04 -0.32 8.06
CA GLY A 106 -21.17 -1.19 8.40
C GLY A 106 -22.06 -1.53 7.20
N ARG A 107 -21.59 -1.28 5.97
CA ARG A 107 -22.34 -1.48 4.72
C ARG A 107 -21.91 -2.77 4.04
N ASP A 108 -22.89 -3.40 3.40
CA ASP A 108 -22.69 -4.59 2.60
C ASP A 108 -22.30 -4.18 1.17
N HIS A 109 -21.17 -4.70 0.69
CA HIS A 109 -20.58 -4.39 -0.60
C HIS A 109 -20.04 -5.67 -1.23
N SER A 110 -20.18 -5.79 -2.55
CA SER A 110 -19.49 -6.86 -3.30
C SER A 110 -18.10 -6.37 -3.66
N LEU A 111 -17.07 -7.00 -3.10
CA LEU A 111 -15.69 -6.57 -3.26
C LEU A 111 -14.92 -7.45 -4.24
N TYR A 112 -14.09 -6.84 -5.08
CA TYR A 112 -13.23 -7.53 -6.02
C TYR A 112 -11.82 -6.93 -5.97
N LEU A 113 -10.79 -7.78 -5.90
CA LEU A 113 -9.40 -7.38 -6.02
C LEU A 113 -8.98 -7.45 -7.50
N VAL A 114 -8.53 -6.32 -8.04
CA VAL A 114 -7.93 -6.23 -9.38
C VAL A 114 -6.41 -6.14 -9.20
N ARG A 115 -5.69 -7.11 -9.77
CA ARG A 115 -4.23 -7.24 -9.66
C ARG A 115 -3.58 -7.05 -11.03
N PRO A 116 -2.31 -6.62 -11.08
CA PRO A 116 -1.54 -6.70 -12.31
C PRO A 116 -1.41 -8.15 -12.80
N PRO A 117 -1.09 -8.37 -14.09
CA PRO A 117 -0.80 -9.69 -14.60
C PRO A 117 0.35 -10.35 -13.82
N ALA A 118 0.34 -11.69 -13.71
CA ALA A 118 1.28 -12.43 -12.84
C ALA A 118 2.78 -12.14 -13.10
N GLY A 119 3.15 -11.77 -14.33
CA GLY A 119 4.51 -11.39 -14.73
C GLY A 119 4.93 -9.96 -14.37
N SER A 120 4.01 -9.12 -13.89
CA SER A 120 4.24 -7.73 -13.50
C SER A 120 3.50 -7.39 -12.20
N ARG A 121 3.41 -8.36 -11.28
CA ARG A 121 2.60 -8.30 -10.05
C ARG A 121 2.83 -7.07 -9.15
N PHE A 122 3.98 -6.39 -9.31
CA PHE A 122 4.39 -5.22 -8.55
C PHE A 122 4.28 -3.90 -9.34
N SER A 123 3.58 -3.90 -10.48
CA SER A 123 3.40 -2.65 -11.22
C SER A 123 2.29 -2.69 -12.28
N PHE A 124 1.41 -1.70 -12.23
CA PHE A 124 0.56 -1.26 -13.34
C PHE A 124 1.27 -0.24 -14.24
N ALA A 125 2.49 0.20 -13.93
CA ALA A 125 3.18 1.30 -14.64
C ALA A 125 3.45 1.03 -16.12
N HIS A 126 3.34 -0.21 -16.59
CA HIS A 126 3.45 -0.56 -18.01
C HIS A 126 2.16 -1.12 -18.61
N ALA A 127 1.07 -1.20 -17.84
CA ALA A 127 -0.22 -1.66 -18.33
C ALA A 127 -0.87 -0.58 -19.21
N ASP A 128 -1.21 -0.95 -20.44
CA ASP A 128 -2.04 -0.14 -21.33
C ASP A 128 -3.53 -0.34 -21.01
N GLU A 129 -4.42 0.42 -21.66
CA GLU A 129 -5.86 0.32 -21.40
C GLU A 129 -6.41 -1.09 -21.62
N THR A 130 -5.90 -1.80 -22.64
CA THR A 130 -6.29 -3.19 -22.94
C THR A 130 -5.90 -4.13 -21.82
N THR A 131 -4.69 -3.99 -21.29
CA THR A 131 -4.16 -4.78 -20.17
C THR A 131 -4.97 -4.52 -18.91
N LEU A 132 -5.28 -3.26 -18.61
CA LEU A 132 -6.08 -2.88 -17.44
C LEU A 132 -7.51 -3.44 -17.54
N ALA A 133 -8.15 -3.36 -18.72
CA ALA A 133 -9.45 -4.00 -18.94
C ALA A 133 -9.39 -5.52 -18.73
N ALA A 134 -8.34 -6.19 -19.19
CA ALA A 134 -8.14 -7.62 -18.97
C ALA A 134 -7.93 -7.96 -17.48
N CYS A 135 -7.20 -7.13 -16.73
CA CYS A 135 -7.04 -7.27 -15.29
C CYS A 135 -8.38 -7.16 -14.56
N PHE A 136 -9.21 -6.20 -14.97
CA PHE A 136 -10.55 -6.02 -14.42
C PHE A 136 -11.44 -7.23 -14.68
N GLU A 137 -11.41 -7.83 -15.87
CA GLU A 137 -12.14 -9.08 -16.15
C GLU A 137 -11.62 -10.27 -15.33
N ALA A 138 -10.32 -10.31 -15.05
CA ALA A 138 -9.68 -11.35 -14.24
C ALA A 138 -9.75 -11.08 -12.71
N ARG A 139 -10.50 -10.08 -12.26
CA ARG A 139 -10.60 -9.68 -10.85
C ARG A 139 -11.03 -10.83 -9.95
N MET A 140 -10.43 -10.91 -8.77
CA MET A 140 -10.71 -11.94 -7.77
C MET A 140 -11.80 -11.47 -6.81
N PRO A 141 -12.89 -12.21 -6.59
CA PRO A 141 -13.87 -11.86 -5.57
C PRO A 141 -13.25 -11.93 -4.16
N ILE A 142 -13.55 -10.94 -3.32
CA ILE A 142 -13.17 -10.94 -1.91
C ILE A 142 -14.41 -11.36 -1.10
N SER A 143 -14.33 -12.51 -0.44
CA SER A 143 -15.41 -13.00 0.42
C SER A 143 -15.56 -12.12 1.68
N PRO A 144 -16.71 -12.14 2.36
CA PRO A 144 -16.87 -11.44 3.64
C PRO A 144 -15.81 -11.82 4.68
N ALA A 145 -15.43 -13.10 4.74
CA ALA A 145 -14.36 -13.57 5.62
C ALA A 145 -12.99 -12.97 5.27
N MET A 146 -12.67 -12.89 3.98
CA MET A 146 -11.43 -12.23 3.51
C MET A 146 -11.46 -10.72 3.79
N ARG A 147 -12.59 -10.05 3.57
CA ARG A 147 -12.77 -8.63 3.89
C ARG A 147 -12.47 -8.36 5.37
N SER A 148 -13.11 -9.09 6.27
CA SER A 148 -12.86 -8.95 7.72
C SER A 148 -11.42 -9.32 8.09
N ALA A 149 -10.80 -10.26 7.40
CA ALA A 149 -9.39 -10.60 7.61
C ALA A 149 -8.42 -9.51 7.13
N PHE A 150 -8.69 -8.85 6.01
CA PHE A 150 -7.91 -7.68 5.56
C PHE A 150 -8.09 -6.48 6.52
N ALA A 151 -9.31 -6.26 7.02
CA ALA A 151 -9.55 -5.23 8.05
C ALA A 151 -8.81 -5.56 9.36
N ALA A 152 -8.77 -6.84 9.76
CA ALA A 152 -7.97 -7.29 10.91
C ALA A 152 -6.46 -7.17 10.64
N MET A 153 -6.01 -7.36 9.40
CA MET A 153 -4.61 -7.17 9.00
C MET A 153 -4.18 -5.72 9.21
N TRP A 154 -5.04 -4.75 8.90
CA TRP A 154 -4.78 -3.34 9.21
C TRP A 154 -4.56 -3.11 10.72
N LYS A 155 -5.42 -3.66 11.58
CA LYS A 155 -5.24 -3.52 13.03
C LYS A 155 -3.94 -4.20 13.51
N ALA A 156 -3.62 -5.38 12.97
CA ALA A 156 -2.38 -6.07 13.30
C ALA A 156 -1.15 -5.25 12.86
N TYR A 157 -1.20 -4.67 11.67
CA TYR A 157 -0.18 -3.75 11.14
C TYR A 157 0.00 -2.53 12.06
N GLN A 158 -1.09 -1.84 12.43
CA GLN A 158 -1.05 -0.66 13.32
C GLN A 158 -0.40 -0.95 14.69
N TYR A 159 -0.54 -2.17 15.21
CA TYR A 159 0.02 -2.57 16.50
C TYR A 159 1.34 -3.34 16.37
N GLU A 160 1.91 -3.41 15.17
CA GLU A 160 3.11 -4.20 14.86
C GLU A 160 3.00 -5.68 15.30
N ASP A 161 1.79 -6.24 15.33
CA ASP A 161 1.53 -7.63 15.75
C ASP A 161 1.80 -8.61 14.61
N ARG A 162 3.09 -8.91 14.43
CA ARG A 162 3.61 -9.82 13.39
C ARG A 162 3.03 -11.23 13.50
N ILE A 163 2.72 -11.68 14.71
CA ILE A 163 2.12 -13.01 14.94
C ILE A 163 0.69 -13.02 14.41
N ALA A 164 -0.09 -11.98 14.70
CA ALA A 164 -1.44 -11.84 14.15
C ALA A 164 -1.42 -11.71 12.63
N MET A 165 -0.50 -10.92 12.06
CA MET A 165 -0.35 -10.78 10.60
C MET A 165 -0.10 -12.14 9.94
N HIS A 166 0.89 -12.90 10.44
CA HIS A 166 1.21 -14.22 9.90
C HIS A 166 0.03 -15.19 10.04
N ARG A 167 -0.67 -15.20 11.19
CA ARG A 167 -1.85 -16.06 11.41
C ARG A 167 -3.00 -15.73 10.45
N LEU A 168 -3.23 -14.45 10.15
CA LEU A 168 -4.24 -14.02 9.18
C LEU A 168 -3.88 -14.50 7.77
N ALA A 169 -2.61 -14.37 7.39
CA ALA A 169 -2.12 -14.81 6.08
C ALA A 169 -2.16 -16.33 5.90
N THR A 170 -1.80 -17.13 6.91
CA THR A 170 -1.85 -18.60 6.82
C THR A 170 -3.22 -19.20 7.12
N GLY A 171 -4.22 -18.37 7.42
CA GLY A 171 -5.56 -18.82 7.80
C GLY A 171 -6.61 -18.24 6.85
N PRO A 172 -7.39 -17.22 7.27
CA PRO A 172 -8.45 -16.64 6.44
C PRO A 172 -8.01 -16.12 5.07
N LEU A 173 -6.73 -15.75 4.91
CA LEU A 173 -6.17 -15.22 3.65
C LEU A 173 -5.18 -16.20 2.98
N GLN A 174 -5.22 -17.50 3.30
CA GLN A 174 -4.28 -18.49 2.75
C GLN A 174 -4.31 -18.60 1.22
N ASP A 175 -5.42 -18.25 0.58
CA ASP A 175 -5.56 -18.27 -0.88
C ASP A 175 -4.98 -17.00 -1.55
N VAL A 176 -4.51 -16.03 -0.75
CA VAL A 176 -3.85 -14.81 -1.22
C VAL A 176 -2.33 -15.07 -1.26
N ASP A 177 -1.90 -15.71 -2.34
CA ASP A 177 -0.57 -16.33 -2.51
C ASP A 177 0.65 -15.40 -2.33
N PHE A 178 0.48 -14.09 -2.46
CA PHE A 178 1.55 -13.10 -2.32
C PHE A 178 1.70 -12.53 -0.90
N LEU A 179 0.77 -12.83 0.02
CA LEU A 179 0.66 -12.10 1.29
C LEU A 179 1.78 -12.43 2.29
N LEU A 180 2.27 -13.68 2.34
CA LEU A 180 3.38 -14.05 3.20
C LEU A 180 4.69 -13.30 2.84
N PRO A 181 5.12 -13.28 1.57
CA PRO A 181 6.26 -12.44 1.16
C PRO A 181 6.13 -10.96 1.53
N VAL A 182 4.91 -10.41 1.47
CA VAL A 182 4.64 -9.02 1.87
C VAL A 182 4.83 -8.82 3.37
N ILE A 183 4.33 -9.74 4.19
CA ILE A 183 4.50 -9.70 5.65
C ILE A 183 5.99 -9.84 6.00
N ASP A 184 6.72 -10.74 5.36
CA ASP A 184 8.16 -10.90 5.57
C ASP A 184 8.92 -9.62 5.18
N ALA A 185 8.50 -8.93 4.12
CA ALA A 185 9.04 -7.64 3.73
C ALA A 185 8.76 -6.58 4.81
N GLU A 186 7.55 -6.50 5.38
CA GLU A 186 7.25 -5.57 6.47
C GLU A 186 8.12 -5.84 7.70
N VAL A 187 8.23 -7.10 8.13
CA VAL A 187 9.06 -7.50 9.27
C VAL A 187 10.53 -7.10 9.06
N SER A 188 11.01 -7.19 7.82
CA SER A 188 12.39 -6.84 7.42
C SER A 188 12.71 -5.35 7.48
N ARG A 189 11.71 -4.48 7.68
CA ARG A 189 11.93 -3.03 7.78
C ARG A 189 12.41 -2.59 9.14
N TYR A 190 12.06 -3.33 10.17
CA TYR A 190 12.38 -2.98 11.54
C TYR A 190 13.74 -3.51 11.96
N ARG A 191 14.42 -2.73 12.79
CA ARG A 191 15.71 -3.10 13.37
C ARG A 191 15.54 -4.30 14.29
N ASP A 192 16.54 -5.17 14.29
CA ASP A 192 16.73 -6.12 15.38
C ASP A 192 17.82 -5.60 16.35
N GLU A 193 18.26 -6.45 17.28
CA GLU A 193 19.30 -6.12 18.27
C GLU A 193 20.66 -5.75 17.65
N SER A 194 20.89 -6.01 16.35
CA SER A 194 22.13 -5.67 15.64
C SER A 194 22.27 -4.17 15.30
N GLY A 195 21.21 -3.39 15.51
CA GLY A 195 21.17 -1.95 15.27
C GLY A 195 20.91 -1.56 13.81
N TRP A 196 20.95 -2.49 12.85
CA TRP A 196 20.51 -2.26 11.46
C TRP A 196 19.27 -3.10 11.16
N SER A 197 18.33 -2.58 10.38
CA SER A 197 17.26 -3.42 9.84
C SER A 197 17.72 -4.18 8.60
N PRO A 198 17.12 -5.34 8.27
CA PRO A 198 17.40 -6.02 7.01
C PRO A 198 17.24 -5.12 5.77
N MET A 199 16.24 -4.23 5.76
CA MET A 199 16.08 -3.22 4.69
C MET A 199 17.28 -2.28 4.60
N GLU A 200 17.78 -1.76 5.72
CA GLU A 200 18.96 -0.90 5.68
C GLU A 200 20.22 -1.65 5.26
N LEU A 201 20.36 -2.93 5.63
CA LEU A 201 21.46 -3.77 5.16
C LEU A 201 21.41 -3.97 3.64
N ILE A 202 20.21 -4.11 3.07
CA ILE A 202 19.99 -4.12 1.62
C ILE A 202 20.45 -2.80 0.99
N VAL A 203 20.00 -1.67 1.54
CA VAL A 203 20.36 -0.32 1.03
C VAL A 203 21.87 -0.10 1.13
N LYS A 204 22.49 -0.45 2.26
CA LYS A 204 23.93 -0.42 2.48
C LYS A 204 24.68 -1.27 1.47
N HIS A 205 24.19 -2.49 1.21
CA HIS A 205 24.79 -3.36 0.21
C HIS A 205 24.75 -2.73 -1.18
N ILE A 206 23.62 -2.15 -1.58
CA ILE A 206 23.47 -1.46 -2.86
C ILE A 206 24.47 -0.30 -2.99
N ILE A 207 24.60 0.54 -1.96
CA ILE A 207 25.58 1.64 -1.93
C ILE A 207 27.01 1.10 -2.08
N LEU A 208 27.36 0.05 -1.35
CA LEU A 208 28.70 -0.54 -1.40
C LEU A 208 29.02 -1.23 -2.74
N GLN A 209 28.01 -1.72 -3.48
CA GLN A 209 28.20 -2.26 -4.83
C GLN A 209 28.39 -1.17 -5.90
N ASN A 210 27.91 0.05 -5.65
CA ASN A 210 28.08 1.19 -6.54
C ASN A 210 28.46 2.47 -5.78
N PRO A 211 29.67 2.56 -5.19
CA PRO A 211 30.03 3.69 -4.31
C PRO A 211 30.01 5.07 -5.00
N GLU A 212 30.18 5.11 -6.32
CA GLU A 212 30.12 6.33 -7.15
C GLU A 212 28.70 6.67 -7.61
N GLY A 213 27.72 5.81 -7.28
CA GLY A 213 26.31 6.00 -7.61
C GLY A 213 25.68 7.13 -6.81
N ASP A 214 24.81 7.89 -7.45
CA ASP A 214 23.97 8.87 -6.78
C ASP A 214 22.64 8.24 -6.31
N PHE A 215 21.78 9.05 -5.68
CA PHE A 215 20.48 8.60 -5.20
C PHE A 215 19.63 7.93 -6.29
N PRO A 216 19.44 8.50 -7.50
CA PRO A 216 18.70 7.85 -8.58
C PRO A 216 19.24 6.47 -8.95
N ALA A 217 20.56 6.32 -9.08
CA ALA A 217 21.17 5.03 -9.41
C ALA A 217 20.91 3.97 -8.33
N HIS A 218 21.01 4.35 -7.05
CA HIS A 218 20.74 3.46 -5.93
C HIS A 218 19.25 3.10 -5.82
N PHE A 219 18.35 4.06 -6.06
CA PHE A 219 16.91 3.83 -6.04
C PHE A 219 16.48 2.90 -7.18
N GLU A 220 17.00 3.08 -8.40
CA GLU A 220 16.73 2.18 -9.51
C GLU A 220 17.21 0.75 -9.21
N ALA A 221 18.42 0.62 -8.68
CA ALA A 221 18.97 -0.68 -8.28
C ALA A 221 18.11 -1.36 -7.20
N PHE A 222 17.66 -0.60 -6.20
CA PHE A 222 16.78 -1.10 -5.13
C PHE A 222 15.43 -1.54 -5.68
N SER A 223 14.74 -0.69 -6.43
CA SER A 223 13.40 -0.97 -6.96
C SER A 223 13.40 -2.16 -7.91
N LYS A 224 14.49 -2.37 -8.66
CA LYS A 224 14.65 -3.53 -9.54
C LYS A 224 14.93 -4.83 -8.76
N ALA A 225 15.77 -4.77 -7.74
CA ALA A 225 16.18 -5.96 -6.98
C ALA A 225 15.16 -6.37 -5.90
N HIS A 226 14.44 -5.40 -5.34
CA HIS A 226 13.52 -5.60 -4.22
C HIS A 226 12.14 -4.95 -4.49
N PRO A 227 11.46 -5.30 -5.59
CA PRO A 227 10.17 -4.71 -5.95
C PRO A 227 9.07 -5.01 -4.92
N ILE A 228 9.25 -6.03 -4.07
CA ILE A 228 8.31 -6.42 -3.01
C ILE A 228 8.02 -5.29 -2.02
N TYR A 229 8.90 -4.31 -1.86
CA TYR A 229 8.65 -3.20 -0.93
C TYR A 229 7.73 -2.12 -1.50
N GLY A 230 7.73 -1.93 -2.83
CA GLY A 230 6.92 -0.89 -3.49
C GLY A 230 7.23 0.55 -3.04
N LEU A 231 8.40 0.82 -2.45
CA LEU A 231 8.74 2.15 -1.97
C LEU A 231 8.89 3.14 -3.12
N GLY A 232 8.27 4.30 -2.97
CA GLY A 232 8.56 5.49 -3.76
C GLY A 232 9.91 6.10 -3.40
N ASP A 233 10.32 7.04 -4.24
CA ASP A 233 11.61 7.73 -4.16
C ASP A 233 11.82 8.43 -2.81
N LEU A 234 10.82 9.16 -2.32
CA LEU A 234 10.90 9.88 -1.05
C LEU A 234 11.04 8.93 0.16
N GLN A 235 10.34 7.79 0.17
CA GLN A 235 10.48 6.80 1.25
C GLN A 235 11.85 6.14 1.22
N PHE A 236 12.33 5.74 0.03
CA PHE A 236 13.67 5.17 -0.12
C PHE A 236 14.75 6.19 0.25
N LYS A 237 14.58 7.46 -0.13
CA LYS A 237 15.53 8.54 0.15
C LYS A 237 15.83 8.67 1.63
N ARG A 238 14.80 8.62 2.49
CA ARG A 238 14.99 8.70 3.94
C ARG A 238 15.87 7.56 4.47
N VAL A 239 15.60 6.32 4.05
CA VAL A 239 16.41 5.15 4.44
C VAL A 239 17.83 5.27 3.89
N TRP A 240 17.97 5.73 2.64
CA TRP A 240 19.25 5.93 1.98
C TRP A 240 20.10 7.01 2.66
N GLU A 241 19.52 8.13 3.09
CA GLU A 241 20.21 9.19 3.84
C GLU A 241 20.65 8.66 5.22
N GLU A 242 19.76 7.99 5.97
CA GLU A 242 20.10 7.41 7.27
C GLU A 242 21.22 6.37 7.19
N VAL A 243 21.22 5.54 6.14
CA VAL A 243 22.29 4.56 5.90
C VAL A 243 23.62 5.27 5.62
N ASN A 244 23.63 6.29 4.76
CA ASN A 244 24.85 7.03 4.43
C ASN A 244 25.41 7.80 5.64
N GLU A 245 24.57 8.37 6.50
CA GLU A 245 24.99 9.06 7.72
C GLU A 245 25.66 8.13 8.74
N ARG A 246 25.28 6.84 8.73
CA ARG A 246 25.74 5.81 9.68
C ARG A 246 26.89 4.95 9.16
N MET A 247 27.22 5.04 7.87
CA MET A 247 28.34 4.32 7.23
C MET A 247 29.68 5.02 7.48
#